data_AF-A0A6M0A699-F1
#
_entry.id   AF-A0A6M0A699-F1
#
_cell.length_a   1.000
_cell.length_b   1.000
_cell.length_c   1.000
_cell.angle_alpha   90.00
_cell.angle_beta   90.00
_cell.angle_gamma   90.00
#
_symmetry.space_group_name_H-M   'P 1'
#
loop_
_entity.id
_entity.type
_entity.pdbx_description
1 polymer ?
#
loop_
_entity_poly.entity_id
_entity_poly.type
_entity_poly.pdbx_seq_one_letter_code
_entity_poly.pdbx_strand_id
1 'polypeptide(L)'
;MLGDEGSLEDFKPGKVDAWGGSAIDYQYLLQIKGASEKDFPIIAKTTLLPSDVIIASSNLDSQLIQEYQNLIVNNQNKLITALVEGESTKKYQGSSLVAANKANYDIIRDVYKVIGEGDLIAP
;
A
#
# COMPACT_ATOMS: atom_id res chain seq x y z
N MET A 1 -7.54 -14.13 -2.84
CA MET A 1 -7.07 -13.28 -3.97
C MET A 1 -5.72 -13.84 -4.39
N LEU A 2 -5.48 -14.00 -5.69
CA LEU A 2 -4.14 -14.32 -6.18
C LEU A 2 -3.29 -13.09 -5.86
N GLY A 3 -2.39 -13.20 -4.88
CA GLY A 3 -1.42 -12.15 -4.57
C GLY A 3 -0.38 -12.05 -5.68
N ASP A 4 0.84 -11.68 -5.33
CA ASP A 4 1.93 -11.59 -6.31
C ASP A 4 2.24 -12.97 -6.93
N GLU A 5 2.08 -14.04 -6.17
CA GLU A 5 2.23 -15.41 -6.65
C GLU A 5 0.97 -15.91 -7.37
N GLY A 6 1.14 -16.37 -8.61
CA GLY A 6 0.10 -17.04 -9.39
C GLY A 6 -0.83 -16.08 -10.13
N SER A 7 -0.76 -14.76 -9.89
CA SER A 7 -1.65 -13.78 -10.52
C SER A 7 -1.50 -13.73 -12.04
N LEU A 8 -0.32 -13.39 -12.55
CA LEU A 8 -0.08 -13.38 -14.00
C LEU A 8 0.18 -14.77 -14.57
N GLU A 9 0.81 -15.65 -13.80
CA GLU A 9 1.13 -17.02 -14.21
C GLU A 9 -0.14 -17.80 -14.53
N ASP A 10 -1.25 -17.47 -13.87
CA ASP A 10 -2.55 -18.06 -14.15
C ASP A 10 -3.40 -17.21 -15.11
N PHE A 11 -3.25 -15.88 -15.12
CA PHE A 11 -3.99 -15.03 -16.05
C PHE A 11 -3.54 -15.18 -17.51
N LYS A 12 -2.23 -15.19 -17.78
CA LYS A 12 -1.69 -15.28 -19.15
C LYS A 12 -2.10 -16.56 -19.92
N PRO A 13 -2.05 -17.77 -19.34
CA PRO A 13 -2.55 -18.97 -20.00
C PRO A 13 -4.09 -19.08 -19.99
N GLY A 14 -4.82 -18.08 -19.47
CA GLY A 14 -6.28 -18.10 -19.38
C GLY A 14 -6.82 -19.08 -18.33
N LYS A 15 -6.04 -19.40 -17.28
CA LYS A 15 -6.55 -20.23 -16.16
C LYS A 15 -7.52 -19.43 -15.28
N VAL A 16 -7.45 -18.10 -15.30
CA VAL A 16 -8.43 -17.20 -14.70
C VAL A 16 -8.89 -16.16 -15.72
N ASP A 17 -10.15 -15.74 -15.62
CA ASP A 17 -10.74 -14.74 -16.53
C ASP A 17 -10.47 -13.30 -16.10
N ALA A 18 -10.13 -13.08 -14.83
CA ALA A 18 -9.86 -11.75 -14.26
C ALA A 18 -8.90 -11.82 -13.07
N TRP A 19 -8.22 -10.72 -12.83
CA TRP A 19 -7.33 -10.51 -11.68
C TRP A 19 -7.57 -9.12 -11.08
N GLY A 20 -7.31 -8.98 -9.77
CA GLY A 20 -7.36 -7.71 -9.06
C GLY A 20 -6.15 -7.58 -8.13
N GLY A 21 -5.52 -6.41 -8.13
CA GLY A 21 -4.38 -6.08 -7.29
C GLY A 21 -4.00 -4.61 -7.40
N SER A 22 -2.78 -4.25 -7.01
CA SER A 22 -2.36 -2.85 -6.97
C SER A 22 -2.07 -2.30 -8.37
N ALA A 23 -2.19 -0.98 -8.52
CA ALA A 23 -1.82 -0.30 -9.77
C ALA A 23 -0.32 -0.41 -10.08
N ILE A 24 0.52 -0.51 -9.04
CA ILE A 24 1.97 -0.68 -9.17
C ILE A 24 2.27 -2.07 -9.76
N ASP A 25 1.63 -3.10 -9.22
CA ASP A 25 1.79 -4.46 -9.73
C ASP A 25 1.31 -4.50 -11.17
N TYR A 26 0.11 -4.00 -11.47
CA TYR A 26 -0.38 -3.92 -12.86
C TYR A 26 0.63 -3.29 -13.84
N GLN A 27 1.25 -2.16 -13.48
CA GLN A 27 2.26 -1.52 -14.31
C GLN A 27 3.52 -2.38 -14.47
N TYR A 28 4.01 -2.96 -13.39
CA TYR A 28 5.15 -3.87 -13.40
C TYR A 28 4.86 -5.10 -14.30
N LEU A 29 3.67 -5.67 -14.17
CA LEU A 29 3.16 -6.79 -14.95
C LEU A 29 3.14 -6.48 -16.45
N LEU A 30 2.66 -5.31 -16.86
CA LEU A 30 2.71 -4.87 -18.27
C LEU A 30 4.17 -4.74 -18.75
N GLN A 31 5.04 -4.14 -17.94
CA GLN A 31 6.43 -3.89 -18.30
C GLN A 31 7.22 -5.21 -18.52
N ILE A 32 7.17 -6.14 -17.56
CA ILE A 32 7.97 -7.38 -17.64
C ILE A 32 7.50 -8.32 -18.77
N LYS A 33 6.22 -8.23 -19.18
CA LYS A 33 5.66 -9.06 -20.25
C LYS A 33 5.66 -8.37 -21.61
N GLY A 34 6.08 -7.11 -21.70
CA GLY A 34 5.99 -6.31 -22.92
C GLY A 34 4.55 -6.18 -23.42
N ALA A 35 3.59 -6.15 -22.49
CA ALA A 35 2.17 -6.06 -22.77
C ALA A 35 1.68 -4.62 -22.61
N SER A 36 0.42 -4.38 -22.99
CA SER A 36 -0.24 -3.08 -22.89
C SER A 36 -1.63 -3.20 -22.28
N GLU A 37 -2.26 -2.07 -21.95
CA GLU A 37 -3.65 -2.05 -21.49
C GLU A 37 -4.64 -2.60 -22.54
N LYS A 38 -4.23 -2.75 -23.81
CA LYS A 38 -5.05 -3.41 -24.84
C LYS A 38 -5.11 -4.92 -24.65
N ASP A 39 -4.03 -5.51 -24.16
CA ASP A 39 -3.92 -6.95 -23.90
C ASP A 39 -4.62 -7.29 -22.58
N PHE A 40 -4.55 -6.38 -21.61
CA PHE A 40 -5.12 -6.53 -20.27
C PHE A 40 -5.92 -5.27 -19.87
N PRO A 41 -7.16 -5.13 -20.36
CA PRO A 41 -7.97 -3.94 -20.12
C PRO A 41 -8.39 -3.82 -18.66
N ILE A 42 -8.41 -2.58 -18.17
CA ILE A 42 -8.84 -2.29 -16.80
C ILE A 42 -10.37 -2.19 -16.77
N ILE A 43 -11.01 -3.10 -16.04
CA ILE A 43 -12.47 -3.17 -15.92
C ILE A 43 -12.99 -2.19 -14.86
N ALA A 44 -12.24 -2.01 -13.77
CA ALA A 44 -12.59 -1.10 -12.67
C ALA A 44 -11.34 -0.56 -11.98
N LYS A 45 -11.43 0.67 -11.46
CA LYS A 45 -10.42 1.30 -10.58
C LYS A 45 -11.12 1.85 -9.35
N THR A 46 -10.50 1.67 -8.18
CA THR A 46 -10.96 2.29 -6.95
C THR A 46 -10.35 3.68 -6.79
N THR A 47 -10.86 4.44 -5.83
CA THR A 47 -10.12 5.59 -5.30
C THR A 47 -8.79 5.13 -4.71
N LEU A 48 -7.83 6.06 -4.58
CA LEU A 48 -6.57 5.79 -3.92
C LEU A 48 -6.83 5.33 -2.48
N LEU A 49 -6.16 4.25 -2.10
CA LEU A 49 -6.08 3.83 -0.72
C LEU A 49 -5.22 4.83 0.08
N PRO A 50 -5.47 4.98 1.39
CA PRO A 50 -4.57 5.76 2.24
C PRO A 50 -3.14 5.20 2.18
N SER A 51 -2.16 6.08 2.36
CA SER A 51 -0.74 5.74 2.39
C SER A 51 -0.38 4.81 3.55
N ASP A 52 0.80 4.21 3.48
CA ASP A 52 1.35 3.41 4.59
C ASP A 52 1.52 4.28 5.85
N VAL A 53 1.28 3.68 7.03
CA VAL A 53 1.29 4.36 8.33
C VAL A 53 2.37 3.81 9.26
N ILE A 54 3.06 4.70 9.95
CA ILE A 54 3.92 4.35 11.10
C ILE A 54 3.03 4.39 12.35
N ILE A 55 2.96 3.28 13.08
CA ILE A 55 2.13 3.15 14.29
C ILE A 55 3.05 3.04 15.50
N ALA A 56 2.74 3.79 16.56
CA ALA A 56 3.37 3.68 17.86
C ALA A 56 2.39 3.04 18.86
N SER A 57 2.93 2.27 19.82
CA SER A 57 2.12 1.69 20.90
C SER A 57 1.54 2.79 21.80
N SER A 58 0.28 2.61 22.21
CA SER A 58 -0.39 3.50 23.17
C SER A 58 0.18 3.43 24.58
N ASN A 59 1.05 2.45 24.87
CA ASN A 59 1.73 2.33 26.16
C ASN A 59 2.99 3.22 26.26
N LEU A 60 3.39 3.89 25.18
CA LEU A 60 4.50 4.83 25.19
C LEU A 60 4.03 6.20 25.69
N ASP A 61 4.95 6.93 26.32
CA ASP A 61 4.68 8.29 26.76
C ASP A 61 4.29 9.20 25.58
N SER A 62 3.24 10.01 25.76
CA SER A 62 2.72 10.84 24.67
C SER A 62 3.67 11.94 24.23
N GLN A 63 4.50 12.47 25.13
CA GLN A 63 5.51 13.48 24.78
C GLN A 63 6.60 12.84 23.94
N LEU A 64 7.01 11.62 24.30
CA LEU A 64 7.93 10.82 23.49
C LEU A 64 7.38 10.58 22.09
N ILE A 65 6.12 10.15 21.95
CA ILE A 65 5.50 9.94 20.63
C ILE A 65 5.54 11.22 19.79
N GLN A 66 5.19 12.37 20.40
CA GLN A 66 5.20 13.65 19.71
C GLN A 66 6.61 14.08 19.30
N GLU A 67 7.62 13.84 20.13
CA GLU A 67 9.02 14.10 19.82
C GLU A 67 9.46 13.30 18.58
N TYR A 68 9.20 11.99 18.57
CA TYR A 68 9.53 11.13 17.43
C TYR A 68 8.79 11.54 16.16
N GLN A 69 7.50 11.89 16.26
CA GLN A 69 6.74 12.38 15.11
C GLN A 69 7.40 13.62 14.48
N ASN A 70 7.80 14.58 15.31
CA ASN A 70 8.48 15.79 14.85
C ASN A 70 9.85 15.47 14.24
N LEU A 71 10.64 14.60 14.89
CA LEU A 71 11.93 14.17 14.36
C LEU A 71 11.81 13.51 12.99
N ILE A 72 10.81 12.65 12.79
CA ILE A 72 10.55 11.96 11.53
C ILE A 72 10.23 12.97 10.42
N VAL A 73 9.26 13.86 10.64
CA VAL A 73 8.83 14.83 9.62
C VAL A 73 9.95 15.83 9.29
N ASN A 74 10.65 16.33 10.31
CA ASN A 74 11.73 17.31 10.13
C ASN A 74 12.97 16.71 9.44
N ASN A 75 13.20 15.41 9.56
CA ASN A 75 14.33 14.71 8.94
C ASN A 75 13.92 13.82 7.76
N GLN A 76 12.70 13.97 7.22
CA GLN A 76 12.13 13.04 6.26
C GLN A 76 13.02 12.81 5.03
N ASN A 77 13.72 13.84 4.53
CA ASN A 77 14.59 13.68 3.36
C ASN A 77 15.72 12.68 3.63
N LYS A 78 16.31 12.70 4.83
CA LYS A 78 17.36 11.75 5.22
C LYS A 78 16.78 10.35 5.36
N LEU A 79 15.60 10.24 5.96
CA LEU A 79 14.91 8.96 6.16
C LEU A 79 14.52 8.32 4.83
N ILE A 80 13.90 9.08 3.91
CA ILE A 80 13.51 8.59 2.59
C ILE A 80 14.75 8.22 1.77
N THR A 81 15.81 9.04 1.80
CA THR A 81 17.07 8.72 1.11
C THR A 81 17.64 7.38 1.58
N ALA A 82 17.73 7.17 2.90
CA ALA A 82 18.19 5.89 3.45
C ALA A 82 17.24 4.74 3.14
N LEU A 83 15.93 4.99 3.19
CA LEU A 83 14.90 3.98 2.95
C LEU A 83 14.99 3.42 1.53
N VAL A 84 15.25 4.24 0.52
CA VAL A 84 15.26 3.80 -0.89
C VAL A 84 16.55 3.11 -1.34
N GLU A 85 17.55 2.98 -0.46
CA GLU A 85 18.76 2.21 -0.74
C GLU A 85 18.49 0.70 -0.84
N GLY A 86 17.47 0.21 -0.13
CA GLY A 86 17.06 -1.20 -0.17
C GLY A 86 16.29 -1.54 -1.45
N GLU A 87 16.56 -2.71 -2.04
CA GLU A 87 15.89 -3.13 -3.27
C GLU A 87 14.36 -3.24 -3.12
N SER A 88 13.88 -3.78 -1.99
CA SER A 88 12.45 -3.94 -1.69
C SER A 88 11.76 -2.63 -1.28
N THR A 89 12.51 -1.59 -0.98
CA THR A 89 12.02 -0.30 -0.46
C THR A 89 12.13 0.83 -1.49
N LYS A 90 12.63 0.55 -2.71
CA LYS A 90 12.62 1.48 -3.85
C LYS A 90 11.24 2.04 -4.17
N LYS A 91 10.16 1.31 -3.83
CA LYS A 91 8.77 1.78 -3.98
C LYS A 91 8.46 3.10 -3.25
N TYR A 92 9.28 3.49 -2.26
CA TYR A 92 9.14 4.74 -1.53
C TYR A 92 9.87 5.93 -2.17
N GLN A 93 10.49 5.75 -3.34
CA GLN A 93 11.15 6.84 -4.05
C GLN A 93 10.16 7.97 -4.38
N GLY A 94 10.53 9.20 -3.99
CA GLY A 94 9.67 10.38 -4.16
C GLY A 94 8.51 10.49 -3.17
N SER A 95 8.43 9.60 -2.17
CA SER A 95 7.43 9.70 -1.09
C SER A 95 7.69 10.91 -0.18
N SER A 96 6.73 11.21 0.69
CA SER A 96 6.87 12.21 1.75
C SER A 96 6.36 11.63 3.06
N LEU A 97 6.97 12.03 4.18
CA LEU A 97 6.49 11.65 5.52
C LEU A 97 5.69 12.82 6.09
N VAL A 98 4.42 12.57 6.37
CA VAL A 98 3.47 13.58 6.85
C VAL A 98 2.78 13.12 8.14
N ALA A 99 2.22 14.06 8.89
CA ALA A 99 1.39 13.73 10.03
C ALA A 99 0.17 12.90 9.59
N ALA A 100 -0.01 11.73 10.20
CA ALA A 100 -1.13 10.85 9.89
C ALA A 100 -2.44 11.38 10.49
N ASN A 101 -3.53 11.23 9.75
CA ASN A 101 -4.89 11.48 10.25
C ASN A 101 -5.64 10.15 10.30
N LYS A 102 -6.17 9.80 11.48
CA LYS A 102 -6.93 8.57 11.71
C LYS A 102 -8.10 8.39 10.73
N ALA A 103 -8.79 9.47 10.37
CA ALA A 103 -9.97 9.46 9.51
C ALA A 103 -9.66 9.00 8.07
N ASN A 104 -8.43 9.24 7.59
CA ASN A 104 -8.01 8.78 6.26
C ASN A 104 -8.06 7.24 6.12
N TYR A 105 -8.08 6.52 7.24
CA TYR A 105 -8.09 5.05 7.29
C TYR A 105 -9.48 4.47 7.57
N ASP A 106 -10.53 5.29 7.66
CA ASP A 106 -11.89 4.80 7.89
C ASP A 106 -12.37 3.89 6.75
N ILE A 107 -11.99 4.19 5.50
CA ILE A 107 -12.26 3.31 4.34
C ILE A 107 -11.73 1.89 4.54
N ILE A 108 -10.56 1.73 5.17
CA ILE A 108 -9.99 0.41 5.45
C ILE A 108 -10.83 -0.31 6.49
N ARG A 109 -11.23 0.39 7.57
CA ARG A 109 -12.10 -0.19 8.61
C ARG A 109 -13.43 -0.65 8.03
N ASP A 110 -14.02 0.15 7.16
CA ASP A 110 -15.31 -0.18 6.56
C ASP A 110 -15.20 -1.36 5.59
N VAL A 111 -14.12 -1.46 4.82
CA VAL A 111 -13.84 -2.65 3.99
C VAL A 111 -13.77 -3.91 4.86
N TYR A 112 -13.01 -3.89 5.97
CA TYR A 112 -12.89 -5.04 6.87
C TYR A 112 -14.26 -5.45 7.44
N LYS A 113 -15.12 -4.51 7.83
CA LYS A 113 -16.49 -4.82 8.25
C LYS A 113 -17.30 -5.47 7.13
N VAL A 114 -17.24 -4.92 5.92
CA VAL A 114 -18.03 -5.40 4.77
C VAL A 114 -17.62 -6.81 4.35
N ILE A 115 -16.33 -7.15 4.42
CA ILE A 115 -15.85 -8.50 4.07
C ILE A 115 -16.04 -9.53 5.20
N GLY A 116 -16.67 -9.15 6.31
CA GLY A 116 -16.93 -10.04 7.45
C GLY A 116 -15.79 -10.15 8.47
N GLU A 117 -14.76 -9.32 8.34
CA GLU A 117 -13.57 -9.28 9.22
C GLU A 117 -13.66 -8.13 10.24
N GLY A 118 -14.89 -7.71 10.58
CA GLY A 118 -15.13 -6.61 11.51
C GLY A 118 -14.61 -6.87 12.93
N ASP A 119 -14.52 -8.14 13.33
CA ASP A 119 -14.07 -8.53 14.67
C ASP A 119 -12.57 -8.24 14.89
N LEU A 120 -11.75 -8.19 13.82
CA LEU A 120 -10.33 -7.84 13.89
C LEU A 120 -10.09 -6.37 14.29
N ILE A 121 -11.11 -5.52 14.14
CA ILE A 121 -11.06 -4.09 14.40
C ILE A 121 -12.06 -3.66 15.46
N ALA A 122 -12.65 -4.64 16.17
CA ALA A 122 -13.46 -4.40 17.35
C ALA A 122 -12.57 -3.81 18.48
N PRO A 123 -13.07 -2.81 19.22
CA PRO A 123 -12.31 -2.12 20.26
C PRO A 123 -11.94 -3.01 21.46
#